data_AF-A0A3M4PZ00-F1
#
_entry.id   AF-A0A3M4PZ00-F1
#
_cell.length_a   1.000
_cell.length_b   1.000
_cell.length_c   1.000
_cell.angle_alpha   90.00
_cell.angle_beta   90.00
_cell.angle_gamma   90.00
#
_symmetry.space_group_name_H-M   'P 1'
#
loop_
_entity.id
_entity.type
_entity.pdbx_description
1 polymer ?
#
loop_
_entity_poly.entity_id
_entity_poly.type
_entity_poly.pdbx_seq_one_letter_code
_entity_poly.pdbx_strand_id
1 'polypeptide(L)'
;MTRFCTIDLKIRIIHKYLRSLGLSTDEAPVDMMTGIRADEPRRVVKIRHRKSTSESKWATMVMPLADAGVGVQDVTDFWAGQPFDLMLPTINGRTLEGNCDLCFLKGAKQVYSIIASDRPKAEWWARMESSVVSGGKFTGGGARFRSDRPSYQQMLDYCDTQFDMFADQDEAIDCFCGD
;
A
#
# COMPACT_ATOMS: atom_id res chain seq x y z
N MET A 1 -6.01 -10.46 -7.54
CA MET A 1 -6.50 -9.64 -6.40
C MET A 1 -6.92 -8.25 -6.89
N THR A 2 -8.07 -7.77 -6.44
CA THR A 2 -8.62 -6.46 -6.84
C THR A 2 -8.04 -5.34 -5.97
N ARG A 3 -7.51 -4.27 -6.57
CA ARG A 3 -6.92 -3.11 -5.85
C ARG A 3 -7.99 -2.10 -5.38
N PHE A 4 -9.09 -2.60 -4.81
CA PHE A 4 -10.25 -1.77 -4.46
C PHE A 4 -9.90 -0.67 -3.44
N CYS A 5 -9.09 -0.95 -2.41
CA CYS A 5 -8.64 0.09 -1.47
C CYS A 5 -7.91 1.24 -2.17
N THR A 6 -7.12 0.96 -3.21
CA THR A 6 -6.40 2.03 -3.94
C THR A 6 -7.38 2.90 -4.72
N ILE A 7 -8.37 2.29 -5.36
CA ILE A 7 -9.36 3.03 -6.15
C ILE A 7 -10.30 3.81 -5.23
N ASP A 8 -10.96 3.11 -4.30
CA ASP A 8 -12.08 3.63 -3.54
C ASP A 8 -11.69 4.44 -2.32
N LEU A 9 -10.54 4.14 -1.69
CA LEU A 9 -10.10 4.81 -0.46
C LEU A 9 -8.96 5.81 -0.69
N LYS A 10 -8.33 5.80 -1.87
CA LYS A 10 -7.24 6.75 -2.21
C LYS A 10 -7.62 7.61 -3.41
N ILE A 11 -7.61 7.06 -4.62
CA ILE A 11 -7.72 7.84 -5.86
C ILE A 11 -9.06 8.58 -5.95
N ARG A 12 -10.19 7.89 -5.76
CA ARG A 12 -11.53 8.50 -5.82
C ARG A 12 -11.74 9.57 -4.77
N ILE A 13 -11.26 9.33 -3.55
CA ILE A 13 -11.42 10.27 -2.44
C ILE A 13 -10.61 11.53 -2.68
N ILE A 14 -9.38 11.43 -3.19
CA ILE A 14 -8.57 12.59 -3.57
C ILE A 14 -9.32 13.46 -4.57
N HIS A 15 -9.81 12.90 -5.67
CA HIS A 15 -10.56 13.66 -6.68
C HIS A 15 -11.86 14.26 -6.13
N LYS A 16 -12.63 13.50 -5.33
CA LYS A 16 -13.86 14.01 -4.69
C LYS A 16 -13.56 15.17 -3.74
N TYR A 17 -12.51 15.05 -2.94
CA TYR A 17 -12.14 16.08 -1.97
C TYR A 17 -11.66 17.35 -2.68
N LEU A 18 -10.78 17.25 -3.68
CA LEU A 18 -10.31 18.42 -4.44
C LEU A 18 -11.47 19.15 -5.16
N ARG A 19 -12.42 18.41 -5.75
CA ARG A 19 -13.64 19.00 -6.32
C ARG A 19 -14.50 19.70 -5.27
N SER A 20 -14.63 19.13 -4.07
CA SER A 20 -15.40 19.74 -2.98
C SER A 20 -14.82 21.07 -2.50
N LEU A 21 -13.51 21.28 -2.69
CA LEU A 21 -12.82 22.54 -2.39
C LEU A 21 -12.84 23.53 -3.58
N GLY A 22 -13.42 23.15 -4.72
CA GLY A 22 -13.38 23.96 -5.94
C GLY A 22 -12.01 24.00 -6.63
N LEU A 23 -11.08 23.11 -6.24
CA LEU A 23 -9.71 23.06 -6.77
C LEU A 23 -9.58 22.19 -8.03
N SER A 24 -10.67 21.56 -8.46
CA SER A 24 -10.72 20.61 -9.57
C SER A 24 -12.14 20.53 -10.11
N THR A 25 -12.29 20.21 -11.40
CA THR A 25 -13.56 19.72 -11.97
C THR A 25 -13.33 18.42 -12.74
N ASP A 26 -14.38 17.84 -13.32
CA ASP A 26 -14.24 16.65 -14.16
C ASP A 26 -13.55 16.99 -15.50
N GLU A 27 -13.76 18.20 -16.02
CA GLU A 27 -13.15 18.74 -17.24
C GLU A 27 -11.73 19.30 -16.99
N ALA A 28 -11.46 19.78 -15.77
CA ALA A 28 -10.17 20.31 -15.34
C ALA A 28 -9.70 19.60 -14.06
N PRO A 29 -9.29 18.33 -14.15
CA PRO A 29 -8.77 17.60 -13.00
C PRO A 29 -7.33 18.01 -12.68
N VAL A 30 -6.89 17.74 -11.45
CA VAL A 30 -5.49 17.95 -11.03
C VAL A 30 -4.62 16.77 -11.45
N ASP A 31 -3.40 17.07 -11.91
CA ASP A 31 -2.37 16.08 -12.21
C ASP A 31 -1.95 15.32 -10.94
N MET A 32 -1.73 14.01 -11.09
CA MET A 32 -1.31 13.16 -9.98
C MET A 32 0.21 13.09 -9.92
N MET A 33 0.78 13.80 -8.95
CA MET A 33 2.21 13.76 -8.65
C MET A 33 2.53 12.50 -7.84
N THR A 34 3.32 11.60 -8.42
CA THR A 34 3.73 10.35 -7.79
C THR A 34 5.21 10.38 -7.42
N GLY A 35 5.53 9.99 -6.19
CA GLY A 35 6.90 10.01 -5.65
C GLY A 35 7.78 8.86 -6.13
N ILE A 36 7.74 8.52 -7.42
CA ILE A 36 8.59 7.50 -8.03
C ILE A 36 9.96 8.09 -8.29
N ARG A 37 11.01 7.44 -7.82
CA ARG A 37 12.40 7.89 -7.99
C ARG A 37 12.98 7.43 -9.33
N ALA A 38 14.05 8.09 -9.76
CA ALA A 38 14.76 7.76 -10.99
C ALA A 38 15.41 6.37 -10.94
N ASP A 39 15.83 5.92 -9.74
CA ASP A 39 16.40 4.60 -9.48
C ASP A 39 15.37 3.46 -9.42
N GLU A 40 14.11 3.73 -9.78
CA GLU A 40 13.02 2.75 -9.90
C GLU A 40 12.55 2.57 -11.37
N PRO A 41 13.44 2.22 -12.31
CA PRO A 41 13.19 2.35 -13.76
C PRO A 41 11.98 1.55 -14.25
N ARG A 42 11.71 0.38 -13.66
CA ARG A 42 10.53 -0.43 -13.98
C ARG A 42 9.22 0.30 -13.64
N ARG A 43 9.19 1.01 -12.51
CA ARG A 43 8.01 1.78 -12.07
C ARG A 43 7.86 3.05 -12.92
N VAL A 44 8.95 3.72 -13.24
CA VAL A 44 8.97 4.88 -14.14
C VAL A 44 8.34 4.52 -15.50
N VAL A 45 8.79 3.43 -16.12
CA VAL A 45 8.25 2.97 -17.41
C VAL A 45 6.76 2.65 -17.32
N LYS A 46 6.36 1.95 -16.25
CA LYS A 46 4.96 1.56 -16.04
C LYS A 46 4.04 2.78 -15.91
N ILE A 47 4.43 3.81 -15.15
CA ILE A 47 3.63 5.03 -14.98
C ILE A 47 3.58 5.86 -16.26
N ARG A 48 4.72 6.01 -16.96
CA ARG A 48 4.75 6.68 -18.27
C ARG A 48 3.85 6.01 -19.30
N HIS A 49 3.78 4.67 -19.27
CA HIS A 49 2.87 3.92 -20.15
C HIS A 49 1.39 4.13 -19.79
N ARG A 50 1.07 4.24 -18.49
CA ARG A 50 -0.29 4.49 -17.99
C ARG A 50 -0.86 5.84 -18.45
N LYS A 51 -0.01 6.88 -18.52
CA LYS A 51 -0.31 8.28 -18.92
C LYS A 51 -1.27 9.04 -18.01
N SER A 52 -2.43 8.46 -17.69
CA SER A 52 -3.54 9.14 -17.00
C SER A 52 -4.03 8.38 -15.76
N THR A 53 -4.79 9.05 -14.90
CA THR A 53 -5.43 8.41 -13.75
C THR A 53 -6.61 7.53 -14.19
N SER A 54 -7.06 6.63 -13.31
CA SER A 54 -8.27 5.83 -13.58
C SER A 54 -9.57 6.64 -13.46
N GLU A 55 -9.52 7.83 -12.87
CA GLU A 55 -10.69 8.67 -12.60
C GLU A 55 -10.86 9.78 -13.63
N SER A 56 -9.79 10.18 -14.33
CA SER A 56 -9.91 11.12 -15.44
C SER A 56 -8.85 10.87 -16.50
N LYS A 57 -9.26 10.94 -17.77
CA LYS A 57 -8.38 10.91 -18.95
C LYS A 57 -7.62 12.22 -19.19
N TRP A 58 -8.01 13.28 -18.48
CA TRP A 58 -7.43 14.63 -18.61
C TRP A 58 -6.37 14.91 -17.54
N ALA A 59 -6.30 14.10 -16.48
CA ALA A 59 -5.30 14.22 -15.42
C ALA A 59 -4.07 13.40 -15.77
N THR A 60 -2.90 14.04 -15.80
CA THR A 60 -1.63 13.39 -16.11
C THR A 60 -1.04 12.73 -14.86
N MET A 61 -0.42 11.57 -15.03
CA MET A 61 0.46 10.99 -14.02
C MET A 61 1.87 11.58 -14.20
N VAL A 62 2.36 12.33 -13.21
CA VAL A 62 3.69 12.96 -13.25
C VAL A 62 4.62 12.39 -12.18
N MET A 63 5.92 12.38 -12.44
CA MET A 63 6.95 11.78 -11.56
C MET A 63 8.12 12.73 -11.35
N PRO A 64 7.94 13.80 -10.55
CA PRO A 64 8.94 14.86 -10.43
C PRO A 64 10.31 14.37 -9.94
N LEU A 65 10.36 13.37 -9.05
CA LEU A 65 11.63 12.80 -8.58
C LEU A 65 12.36 12.04 -9.70
N ALA A 66 11.64 11.23 -10.48
CA ALA A 66 12.22 10.53 -11.62
C ALA A 66 12.70 11.50 -12.71
N ASP A 67 11.92 12.54 -13.01
CA ASP A 67 12.26 13.54 -14.03
C ASP A 67 13.45 14.42 -13.61
N ALA A 68 13.63 14.64 -12.29
CA ALA A 68 14.77 15.33 -11.71
C ALA A 68 16.01 14.45 -11.49
N GLY A 69 15.95 13.14 -11.79
CA GLY A 69 17.07 12.22 -11.58
C GLY A 69 17.33 11.84 -10.12
N VAL A 70 16.38 12.11 -9.22
CA VAL A 70 16.50 11.88 -7.77
C VAL A 70 16.41 10.39 -7.45
N GLY A 71 17.41 9.87 -6.74
CA GLY A 71 17.49 8.49 -6.25
C GLY A 71 17.20 8.37 -4.75
N VAL A 72 17.34 7.15 -4.21
CA VAL A 72 17.11 6.87 -2.79
C VAL A 72 18.05 7.65 -1.88
N GLN A 73 19.32 7.83 -2.29
CA GLN A 73 20.31 8.54 -1.49
C GLN A 73 19.93 10.02 -1.30
N ASP A 74 19.51 10.70 -2.38
CA ASP A 74 19.06 12.09 -2.31
C ASP A 74 17.86 12.27 -1.36
N VAL A 75 16.92 11.32 -1.39
CA VAL A 75 15.77 11.31 -0.48
C VAL A 75 16.22 11.09 0.96
N THR A 76 17.14 10.14 1.20
CA THR A 76 17.70 9.88 2.53
C THR A 76 18.42 11.11 3.08
N ASP A 77 19.25 11.77 2.27
CA ASP A 77 20.01 12.96 2.67
C ASP A 77 19.06 14.14 2.96
N PHE A 78 18.00 14.32 2.15
CA PHE A 78 16.97 15.33 2.39
C PHE A 78 16.30 15.12 3.76
N TRP A 79 15.91 13.89 4.08
CA TRP A 79 15.27 13.56 5.35
C TRP A 79 16.21 13.66 6.55
N ALA A 80 17.48 13.27 6.38
CA ALA A 80 18.52 13.41 7.42
C ALA A 80 18.79 14.89 7.78
N GLY A 81 18.55 15.82 6.85
CA GLY A 81 18.67 17.26 7.08
C GLY A 81 17.43 17.92 7.71
N GLN A 82 16.32 17.20 7.90
CA GLN A 82 15.12 17.77 8.51
C GLN A 82 15.25 17.88 10.04
N PRO A 83 14.61 18.87 10.69
CA PRO A 83 14.62 18.99 12.14
C PRO A 83 13.74 17.95 12.85
N PHE A 84 13.17 17.00 12.10
CA PHE A 84 12.31 15.94 12.60
C PHE A 84 12.53 14.65 11.79
N ASP A 85 12.19 13.52 12.39
CA ASP A 85 12.14 12.21 11.74
C ASP A 85 10.70 11.69 11.82
N LEU A 86 10.22 11.03 10.76
CA LEU A 86 8.94 10.34 10.75
C LEU A 86 8.95 9.10 11.65
N MET A 87 10.12 8.69 12.16
CA MET A 87 10.30 7.57 13.08
C MET A 87 9.74 6.26 12.52
N LEU A 88 9.84 6.09 11.19
CA LEU A 88 9.34 4.91 10.51
C LEU A 88 10.48 3.90 10.30
N PRO A 89 10.36 2.67 10.83
CA PRO A 89 11.41 1.67 10.69
C PRO A 89 11.62 1.31 9.22
N THR A 90 12.87 1.43 8.77
CA THR A 90 13.29 1.10 7.42
C THR A 90 14.23 -0.11 7.48
N ILE A 91 13.90 -1.16 6.74
CA ILE A 91 14.71 -2.38 6.63
C ILE A 91 15.10 -2.52 5.16
N ASN A 92 16.40 -2.56 4.87
CA ASN A 92 16.96 -2.66 3.51
C ASN A 92 16.38 -1.59 2.55
N GLY A 93 16.29 -0.34 3.01
CA GLY A 93 15.76 0.78 2.22
C GLY A 93 14.24 0.75 2.00
N ARG A 94 13.50 -0.13 2.69
CA ARG A 94 12.04 -0.21 2.62
C ARG A 94 11.41 0.05 3.98
N THR A 95 10.48 1.00 4.01
CA THR A 95 9.66 1.26 5.19
C THR A 95 8.57 0.19 5.31
N LEU A 96 8.66 -0.67 6.33
CA LEU A 96 7.72 -1.80 6.47
C LEU A 96 6.27 -1.34 6.65
N GLU A 97 6.06 -0.19 7.29
CA GLU A 97 4.73 0.35 7.62
C GLU A 97 4.36 1.61 6.82
N GLY A 98 5.15 2.00 5.81
CA GLY A 98 5.07 3.33 5.21
C GLY A 98 3.80 3.68 4.40
N ASN A 99 2.78 2.81 4.32
CA ASN A 99 1.58 3.09 3.50
C ASN A 99 0.29 2.60 4.17
N CYS A 100 0.27 1.33 4.55
CA CYS A 100 -0.79 0.70 5.34
C CYS A 100 -0.10 -0.26 6.30
N ASP A 101 -0.72 -0.53 7.44
CA ASP A 101 -0.23 -1.47 8.46
C ASP A 101 -0.16 -2.91 7.91
N LEU A 102 -1.30 -3.56 7.75
CA LEU A 102 -1.41 -4.98 7.45
C LEU A 102 -2.10 -5.21 6.11
N CYS A 103 -1.89 -4.30 5.14
CA CYS A 103 -2.49 -4.40 3.81
C CYS A 103 -2.34 -5.81 3.22
N PHE A 104 -3.44 -6.33 2.68
CA PHE A 104 -3.49 -7.68 2.12
C PHE A 104 -2.59 -7.88 0.89
N LEU A 105 -2.11 -6.81 0.28
CA LEU A 105 -1.12 -6.86 -0.81
C LEU A 105 0.32 -7.02 -0.31
N LYS A 106 0.63 -6.74 0.97
CA LYS A 106 1.96 -7.05 1.54
C LYS A 106 2.16 -8.57 1.55
N GLY A 107 3.40 -9.03 1.35
CA GLY A 107 3.74 -10.46 1.51
C GLY A 107 3.48 -10.93 2.94
N ALA A 108 3.13 -12.21 3.13
CA ALA A 108 2.79 -12.73 4.45
C ALA A 108 3.90 -12.52 5.48
N LYS A 109 5.19 -12.72 5.12
CA LYS A 109 6.32 -12.48 6.02
C LYS A 109 6.32 -11.09 6.64
N GLN A 110 6.05 -10.07 5.81
CA GLN A 110 5.98 -8.69 6.27
C GLN A 110 4.77 -8.46 7.19
N VAL A 111 3.61 -9.03 6.84
CA VAL A 111 2.41 -8.94 7.67
C VAL A 111 2.65 -9.58 9.03
N TYR A 112 3.21 -10.80 9.07
CA TYR A 112 3.58 -11.48 10.31
C TYR A 112 4.57 -10.68 11.15
N SER A 113 5.63 -10.14 10.53
CA SER A 113 6.61 -9.33 11.24
C SER A 113 5.97 -8.12 11.92
N ILE A 114 5.01 -7.46 11.25
CA ILE A 114 4.29 -6.31 11.81
C ILE A 114 3.37 -6.76 12.96
N ILE A 115 2.65 -7.89 12.79
CA ILE A 115 1.78 -8.45 13.85
C ILE A 115 2.58 -8.86 15.08
N ALA A 116 3.74 -9.51 14.88
CA ALA A 116 4.62 -9.90 15.98
C ALA A 116 5.17 -8.68 16.74
N SER A 117 5.44 -7.57 16.04
CA SER A 117 5.89 -6.32 16.69
C SER A 117 4.77 -5.53 17.37
N ASP A 118 3.54 -5.60 16.85
CA ASP A 118 2.38 -4.83 17.33
C ASP A 118 1.08 -5.60 17.05
N ARG A 119 0.78 -6.56 17.94
CA ARG A 119 -0.38 -7.47 17.82
C ARG A 119 -1.72 -6.75 17.68
N PRO A 120 -2.02 -5.69 18.47
CA PRO A 120 -3.27 -4.95 18.36
C PRO A 120 -3.64 -4.50 16.94
N LYS A 121 -2.65 -4.24 16.07
CA LYS A 121 -2.92 -3.87 14.67
C LYS A 121 -3.77 -4.90 13.93
N ALA A 122 -3.61 -6.19 14.20
CA ALA A 122 -4.33 -7.25 13.51
C ALA A 122 -5.76 -7.49 14.02
N GLU A 123 -6.14 -6.96 15.18
CA GLU A 123 -7.45 -7.21 15.78
C GLU A 123 -8.59 -6.73 14.87
N TRP A 124 -8.44 -5.55 14.26
CA TRP A 124 -9.42 -5.05 13.30
C TRP A 124 -9.54 -5.97 12.10
N TRP A 125 -8.41 -6.39 11.52
CA TRP A 125 -8.38 -7.24 10.33
C TRP A 125 -9.02 -8.61 10.59
N ALA A 126 -8.68 -9.26 11.70
CA ALA A 126 -9.25 -10.53 12.12
C ALA A 126 -10.77 -10.41 12.36
N ARG A 127 -11.21 -9.34 13.03
CA ARG A 127 -12.62 -9.07 13.26
C ARG A 127 -13.38 -8.85 11.95
N MET A 128 -12.81 -8.13 11.00
CA MET A 128 -13.44 -7.90 9.70
C MET A 128 -13.65 -9.22 8.93
N GLU A 129 -12.64 -10.09 8.87
CA GLU A 129 -12.77 -11.42 8.24
C GLU A 129 -13.84 -12.26 8.94
N SER A 130 -13.91 -12.23 10.29
CA SER A 130 -14.93 -12.95 11.04
C SER A 130 -16.35 -12.39 10.81
N SER A 131 -16.50 -11.06 10.75
CA SER A 131 -17.82 -10.40 10.67
C SER A 131 -18.61 -10.77 9.41
N VAL A 132 -17.91 -10.95 8.29
CA VAL A 132 -18.51 -11.28 7.00
C VAL A 132 -18.93 -12.75 6.90
N VAL A 133 -18.29 -13.66 7.67
CA VAL A 133 -18.73 -15.05 7.86
C VAL A 133 -20.02 -15.07 8.68
N SER A 134 -20.04 -14.39 9.83
CA SER A 134 -21.20 -14.38 10.73
C SER A 134 -22.45 -13.77 10.10
N GLY A 135 -22.28 -12.86 9.14
CA GLY A 135 -23.39 -12.25 8.39
C GLY A 135 -23.97 -13.12 7.27
N GLY A 136 -23.45 -14.34 7.06
CA GLY A 136 -23.91 -15.26 6.01
C GLY A 136 -23.66 -14.80 4.57
N LYS A 137 -22.95 -13.68 4.38
CA LYS A 137 -22.70 -13.09 3.05
C LYS A 137 -21.62 -13.83 2.27
N PHE A 138 -20.69 -14.48 2.98
CA PHE A 138 -19.57 -15.21 2.40
C PHE A 138 -19.29 -16.48 3.20
N THR A 139 -18.90 -17.56 2.52
CA THR A 139 -18.50 -18.82 3.14
C THR A 139 -17.06 -19.17 2.77
N GLY A 140 -16.38 -19.92 3.66
CA GLY A 140 -15.01 -20.41 3.42
C GLY A 140 -13.99 -19.29 3.17
N GLY A 141 -13.14 -19.49 2.17
CA GLY A 141 -12.06 -18.55 1.82
C GLY A 141 -12.53 -17.20 1.26
N GLY A 142 -13.80 -17.06 0.86
CA GLY A 142 -14.37 -15.81 0.35
C GLY A 142 -14.53 -14.71 1.39
N ALA A 143 -14.44 -15.05 2.67
CA ALA A 143 -14.47 -14.10 3.79
C ALA A 143 -13.10 -13.46 4.10
N ARG A 144 -12.01 -13.98 3.51
CA ARG A 144 -10.66 -13.50 3.76
C ARG A 144 -10.33 -12.33 2.84
N PHE A 145 -9.50 -11.39 3.32
CA PHE A 145 -8.96 -10.35 2.45
C PHE A 145 -8.03 -10.92 1.36
N ARG A 146 -7.38 -12.05 1.68
CA ARG A 146 -6.53 -12.79 0.75
C ARG A 146 -6.60 -14.28 1.04
N SER A 147 -6.87 -15.08 0.00
CA SER A 147 -7.19 -16.50 0.14
C SER A 147 -5.98 -17.44 0.10
N ASP A 148 -4.84 -16.98 -0.44
CA ASP A 148 -3.61 -17.77 -0.62
C ASP A 148 -2.71 -17.82 0.63
N ARG A 149 -3.19 -17.33 1.78
CA ARG A 149 -2.43 -17.29 3.04
C ARG A 149 -3.35 -17.48 4.27
N PRO A 150 -2.77 -17.68 5.48
CA PRO A 150 -3.55 -17.73 6.72
C PRO A 150 -4.41 -16.49 6.93
N SER A 151 -5.54 -16.63 7.63
CA SER A 151 -6.36 -15.48 8.05
C SER A 151 -5.62 -14.60 9.05
N TYR A 152 -6.02 -13.34 9.22
CA TYR A 152 -5.38 -12.47 10.22
C TYR A 152 -5.53 -13.02 11.65
N GLN A 153 -6.63 -13.74 11.93
CA GLN A 153 -6.79 -14.44 13.21
C GLN A 153 -5.73 -15.54 13.37
N GLN A 154 -5.54 -16.38 12.34
CA GLN A 154 -4.48 -17.39 12.38
C GLN A 154 -3.10 -16.73 12.51
N MET A 155 -2.86 -15.61 11.83
CA MET A 155 -1.60 -14.88 11.98
C MET A 155 -1.39 -14.35 13.40
N LEU A 156 -2.44 -13.87 14.07
CA LEU A 156 -2.41 -13.48 15.48
C LEU A 156 -2.11 -14.66 16.42
N ASP A 157 -2.77 -15.79 16.20
CA ASP A 157 -2.66 -16.97 17.05
C ASP A 157 -1.24 -17.57 17.00
N TYR A 158 -0.58 -17.50 15.84
CA TYR A 158 0.73 -18.13 15.60
C TYR A 158 1.92 -17.18 15.55
N CYS A 159 1.74 -15.87 15.75
CA CYS A 159 2.86 -14.93 15.61
C CYS A 159 3.98 -15.10 16.65
N ASP A 160 3.71 -15.72 17.81
CA ASP A 160 4.73 -16.00 18.85
C ASP A 160 5.45 -17.35 18.63
N THR A 161 4.85 -18.26 17.85
CA THR A 161 5.46 -19.52 17.47
C THR A 161 6.34 -19.32 16.24
N GLN A 162 7.62 -19.72 16.31
CA GLN A 162 8.58 -19.54 15.20
C GLN A 162 8.00 -20.04 13.87
N PHE A 163 7.64 -19.08 13.01
CA PHE A 163 7.00 -19.27 11.70
C PHE A 163 8.01 -19.58 10.59
N ASP A 164 9.24 -19.99 10.94
CA ASP A 164 10.33 -20.24 9.98
C ASP A 164 9.95 -21.30 8.91
N MET A 165 8.90 -22.08 9.16
CA MET A 165 8.47 -23.21 8.33
C MET A 165 7.50 -22.89 7.18
N PHE A 166 6.88 -21.71 7.12
CA PHE A 166 5.89 -21.35 6.08
C PHE A 166 6.37 -20.22 5.16
N ALA A 167 7.64 -19.85 5.29
CA ALA A 167 8.26 -18.70 4.66
C ALA A 167 8.59 -18.93 3.16
N ASP A 168 8.65 -20.17 2.69
CA ASP A 168 9.30 -20.46 1.40
C ASP A 168 8.37 -20.44 0.17
N GLN A 169 7.08 -20.11 0.33
CA GLN A 169 6.11 -20.17 -0.78
C GLN A 169 5.38 -18.85 -1.11
N ASP A 170 5.63 -17.73 -0.41
CA ASP A 170 4.86 -16.50 -0.64
C ASP A 170 5.72 -15.38 -1.26
N GLU A 171 5.52 -15.14 -2.56
CA GLU A 171 6.01 -13.94 -3.22
C GLU A 171 5.14 -12.75 -2.80
N ALA A 172 5.76 -11.72 -2.22
CA ALA A 172 5.08 -10.46 -1.97
C ALA A 172 4.58 -9.89 -3.31
N ILE A 173 3.28 -9.59 -3.39
CA ILE A 173 2.75 -8.85 -4.53
C ILE A 173 3.19 -7.40 -4.36
N ASP A 174 3.91 -6.87 -5.36
CA ASP A 174 4.36 -5.48 -5.37
C ASP A 174 3.18 -4.51 -5.12
N CYS A 175 3.13 -3.98 -3.90
CA CYS A 175 2.08 -3.11 -3.40
C CYS A 175 2.52 -1.65 -3.51
N PHE A 176 2.50 -1.13 -4.73
CA PHE A 176 2.71 0.29 -4.99
C PHE A 176 1.36 1.01 -5.01
N CYS A 177 0.84 1.35 -3.84
CA CYS A 177 -0.33 2.23 -3.73
C CYS A 177 0.09 3.66 -4.12
N GLY A 178 0.00 3.97 -5.40
CA GLY A 178 0.55 5.17 -6.03
C GLY A 178 0.97 4.92 -7.48
N ASP A 179 1.19 3.64 -7.85
CA ASP A 179 1.32 3.21 -9.25
C ASP A 179 -0.03 3.04 -9.96
#